data_AF-A0A4P6YVY0-F1
#
_entry.id   AF-A0A4P6YVY0-F1
#
_cell.length_a   1.000
_cell.length_b   1.000
_cell.length_c   1.000
_cell.angle_alpha   90.00
_cell.angle_beta   90.00
_cell.angle_gamma   90.00
#
_symmetry.space_group_name_H-M   'P 1'
#
loop_
_entity.id
_entity.type
_entity.pdbx_description
1 polymer ?
#
loop_
_entity_poly.entity_id
_entity_poly.type
_entity_poly.pdbx_seq_one_letter_code
_entity_poly.pdbx_strand_id
1 'polypeptide(L)'
;MKYEVVQSFTDRLDGKHAYYVGNEYTGDNSDERIAELLGDTHTNFKGPLIKLIEEPEPEPEPEPEPEPEPEPEPEPEPEPEPAKSARKPRAKKEPDTEE
;
A
#
# COMPACT_ATOMS: atom_id res chain seq x y z
N MET A 1 7.66 -20.39 14.81
CA MET A 1 8.84 -19.82 14.12
C MET A 1 9.26 -20.73 12.97
N LYS A 2 9.96 -20.20 11.97
CA LYS A 2 10.47 -20.96 10.82
C LYS A 2 11.98 -21.15 10.93
N TYR A 3 12.43 -22.33 10.57
CA TYR A 3 13.83 -22.72 10.57
C TYR A 3 14.18 -23.36 9.24
N GLU A 4 15.38 -23.10 8.74
CA GLU A 4 15.93 -23.75 7.56
C GLU A 4 16.71 -24.98 8.00
N VAL A 5 16.42 -26.13 7.42
CA VAL A 5 17.19 -27.35 7.65
C VAL A 5 18.53 -27.21 6.94
N VAL A 6 19.61 -27.13 7.70
CA VAL A 6 20.97 -27.00 7.16
C VAL A 6 21.67 -28.36 7.04
N GLN A 7 21.18 -29.37 7.75
CA GLN A 7 21.68 -30.74 7.68
C GLN A 7 20.51 -31.72 7.68
N SER A 8 20.51 -32.71 6.78
CA SER A 8 19.40 -33.67 6.70
C SER A 8 19.30 -34.56 7.95
N PHE A 9 18.09 -34.70 8.51
CA PHE A 9 17.83 -35.56 9.66
C PHE A 9 16.43 -36.20 9.56
N THR A 10 16.19 -37.21 10.40
CA THR A 10 14.87 -37.84 10.51
C THR A 10 14.29 -37.53 11.87
N ASP A 11 13.17 -36.83 11.90
CA ASP A 11 12.50 -36.50 13.14
C ASP A 11 11.57 -37.63 13.60
N ARG A 12 11.43 -37.77 14.92
CA ARG A 12 10.63 -38.81 15.56
C ARG A 12 9.23 -38.35 15.94
N LEU A 13 8.95 -37.05 15.91
CA LEU A 13 7.67 -36.46 16.31
C LEU A 13 6.49 -37.00 15.47
N ASP A 14 6.69 -37.24 14.17
CA ASP A 14 5.60 -37.66 13.26
C ASP A 14 5.78 -39.08 12.67
N GLY A 15 6.71 -39.89 13.21
CA GLY A 15 6.88 -41.27 12.75
C GLY A 15 7.76 -41.44 11.49
N LYS A 16 8.90 -40.73 11.45
CA LYS A 16 9.96 -40.75 10.40
C LYS A 16 9.78 -39.73 9.29
N HIS A 17 9.43 -38.49 9.62
CA HIS A 17 9.57 -37.41 8.64
C HIS A 17 11.06 -37.13 8.41
N ALA A 18 11.51 -37.32 7.17
CA ALA A 18 12.88 -37.02 6.76
C ALA A 18 12.93 -35.57 6.28
N TYR A 19 13.70 -34.75 6.98
CA TYR A 19 14.00 -33.37 6.60
C TYR A 19 15.31 -33.36 5.83
N TYR A 20 15.30 -32.78 4.64
CA TYR A 20 16.48 -32.61 3.81
C TYR A 20 16.99 -31.18 3.91
N VAL A 21 18.25 -30.97 3.54
CA VAL A 21 18.85 -29.63 3.52
C VAL A 21 18.03 -28.73 2.60
N GLY A 22 17.69 -27.53 3.08
CA GLY A 22 16.83 -26.56 2.41
C GLY A 22 15.33 -26.73 2.70
N ASN A 23 14.92 -27.77 3.44
CA ASN A 23 13.55 -27.88 3.90
C ASN A 23 13.25 -26.82 4.97
N GLU A 24 12.02 -26.34 5.00
CA GLU A 24 11.52 -25.53 6.11
C GLU A 24 11.08 -26.44 7.26
N TYR A 25 11.53 -26.11 8.47
CA TYR A 25 11.12 -26.73 9.71
C TYR A 25 10.37 -25.69 10.55
N THR A 26 9.11 -25.98 10.87
CA THR A 26 8.27 -25.09 11.68
C THR A 26 8.17 -25.60 13.11
N GLY A 27 8.43 -24.75 14.08
CA GLY A 27 8.28 -25.07 15.50
C GLY A 27 8.36 -23.83 16.37
N ASP A 28 8.03 -23.97 17.65
CA ASP A 28 8.15 -22.92 18.63
C ASP A 28 9.56 -22.96 19.26
N ASN A 29 10.19 -21.81 19.50
CA ASN A 29 11.52 -21.81 20.14
C ASN A 29 11.51 -22.41 21.56
N SER A 30 10.33 -22.47 22.17
CA SER A 30 10.10 -23.13 23.46
C SER A 30 10.11 -24.66 23.38
N ASP A 31 10.11 -25.26 22.18
CA ASP A 31 10.24 -26.71 22.02
C ASP A 31 11.66 -27.16 22.38
N GLU A 32 11.76 -28.07 23.35
CA GLU A 32 13.03 -28.74 23.70
C GLU A 32 13.67 -29.42 22.48
N ARG A 33 12.84 -29.85 21.52
CA ARG A 33 13.30 -30.41 20.25
C ARG A 33 14.04 -29.39 19.39
N ILE A 34 13.53 -28.17 19.28
CA ILE A 34 14.18 -27.08 18.53
C ILE A 34 15.54 -26.75 19.17
N ALA A 35 15.61 -26.73 20.50
CA ALA A 35 16.86 -26.52 21.21
C ALA A 35 17.88 -27.63 20.93
N GLU A 36 17.46 -28.90 20.87
CA GLU A 36 18.35 -30.01 20.49
C GLU A 36 18.84 -29.87 19.04
N LEU A 37 17.94 -29.56 18.10
CA LEU A 37 18.29 -29.38 16.68
C LEU A 37 19.22 -28.19 16.43
N LEU A 38 19.09 -27.11 17.22
CA LEU A 38 20.01 -25.96 17.19
C LEU A 38 21.32 -26.21 17.94
N GLY A 39 21.40 -27.25 18.77
CA GLY A 39 22.61 -27.61 19.49
C GLY A 39 23.67 -28.25 18.60
N ASP A 40 24.92 -28.26 19.07
CA ASP A 40 26.06 -28.84 18.35
C ASP A 40 26.32 -30.33 18.67
N THR A 41 25.56 -30.91 19.60
CA THR A 41 25.82 -32.24 20.18
C THR A 41 25.08 -33.36 19.45
N HIS A 42 25.20 -33.43 18.13
CA HIS A 42 24.63 -34.53 17.34
C HIS A 42 25.65 -35.64 17.11
N THR A 43 25.20 -36.89 17.05
CA THR A 43 26.09 -38.08 16.98
C THR A 43 26.93 -38.14 15.70
N ASN A 44 26.39 -37.67 14.57
CA ASN A 44 27.03 -37.76 13.25
C ASN A 44 27.42 -36.41 12.64
N PHE A 45 27.05 -35.30 13.29
CA PHE A 45 27.27 -33.96 12.78
C PHE A 45 27.63 -33.03 13.95
N LYS A 46 28.67 -32.23 13.76
CA LYS A 46 29.07 -31.21 14.75
C LYS A 46 28.54 -29.87 14.26
N GLY A 47 27.44 -29.42 14.87
CA GLY A 47 26.77 -28.19 14.47
C GLY A 47 25.25 -28.27 14.60
N PRO A 48 24.57 -27.14 14.43
CA PRO A 48 23.11 -27.09 14.36
C PRO A 48 22.61 -27.82 13.10
N LEU A 49 21.53 -28.60 13.24
CA LEU A 49 20.83 -29.25 12.12
C LEU A 49 19.83 -28.32 11.42
N ILE A 50 19.35 -27.31 12.15
CA ILE A 50 18.44 -26.27 11.65
C ILE A 50 18.99 -24.89 11.97
N LYS A 51 18.57 -23.86 11.24
CA LYS A 51 18.95 -22.46 11.46
C LYS A 51 17.69 -21.59 11.50
N LEU A 52 17.61 -20.65 12.42
CA LEU A 52 16.48 -19.71 12.49
C LEU A 52 16.42 -18.88 11.20
N ILE A 53 15.25 -18.87 10.56
CA ILE A 53 14.95 -17.94 9.47
C ILE A 53 14.37 -16.70 10.13
N GLU A 54 15.17 -15.63 10.22
CA GLU A 54 14.66 -14.31 10.55
C GLU A 54 13.87 -13.82 9.32
N GLU A 55 12.54 -13.78 9.42
CA GLU A 55 11.73 -13.11 8.42
C GLU A 55 12.16 -11.63 8.38
N PRO A 56 12.39 -11.04 7.18
CA PRO A 56 12.70 -9.63 7.11
C PRO A 56 11.59 -8.84 7.81
N GLU A 57 11.96 -7.80 8.57
CA GLU A 57 10.97 -6.88 9.12
C GLU A 57 10.04 -6.42 7.99
N PRO A 58 8.72 -6.32 8.22
CA PRO A 58 7.81 -5.78 7.23
C PRO A 58 8.34 -4.40 6.82
N GLU A 59 8.50 -4.17 5.52
CA GLU A 59 8.84 -2.83 5.02
C GLU A 59 7.82 -1.84 5.60
N PRO A 60 8.25 -0.64 6.04
CA PRO A 60 7.32 0.38 6.50
C PRO A 60 6.29 0.63 5.41
N GLU A 61 5.00 0.63 5.78
CA GLU A 61 3.93 0.97 4.82
C GLU A 61 4.27 2.31 4.15
N PRO A 62 4.06 2.43 2.83
CA PRO A 62 4.26 3.70 2.16
C PRO A 62 3.39 4.77 2.82
N GLU A 63 3.98 5.92 3.14
CA GLU A 63 3.21 7.06 3.65
C GLU A 63 2.07 7.37 2.67
N PRO A 64 0.86 7.69 3.18
CA PRO A 64 -0.25 8.07 2.32
C PRO A 64 0.17 9.26 1.46
N GLU A 65 -0.06 9.16 0.14
CA GLU A 65 0.18 10.29 -0.76
C GLU A 65 -0.64 11.51 -0.30
N PRO A 66 -0.09 12.73 -0.38
CA PRO A 66 -0.82 13.94 -0.05
C PRO A 66 -2.05 14.06 -0.94
N GLU A 67 -3.20 14.37 -0.34
CA GLU A 67 -4.43 14.62 -1.10
C GLU A 67 -4.21 15.75 -2.13
N PRO A 68 -4.78 15.63 -3.35
CA PRO A 68 -4.69 16.67 -4.36
C PRO A 68 -5.31 17.97 -3.82
N GLU A 69 -4.62 19.09 -4.03
CA GLU A 69 -5.17 20.40 -3.69
C GLU A 69 -6.49 20.64 -4.46
N PRO A 70 -7.49 21.28 -3.81
CA PRO A 70 -8.76 21.60 -4.46
C PRO A 70 -8.53 22.51 -5.67
N GLU A 71 -9.19 22.22 -6.78
CA GLU A 71 -9.15 23.09 -7.97
C GLU A 71 -9.71 24.48 -7.64
N PRO A 72 -9.13 25.54 -8.23
CA PRO A 72 -9.62 26.90 -8.04
C PRO A 72 -11.06 27.04 -8.56
N GLU A 73 -11.91 27.72 -7.79
CA GLU A 73 -13.27 28.02 -8.22
C GLU A 73 -13.28 28.89 -9.49
N PRO A 74 -14.22 28.66 -10.42
CA PRO A 74 -14.35 29.45 -11.63
C PRO A 74 -14.65 30.92 -11.30
N GLU A 75 -13.99 31.85 -12.00
CA GLU A 75 -14.28 33.28 -11.86
C GLU A 75 -15.74 33.59 -12.26
N PRO A 76 -16.38 34.55 -11.58
CA PRO A 76 -17.75 34.95 -11.89
C PRO A 76 -17.85 35.53 -13.31
N GLU A 77 -18.89 35.13 -14.05
CA GLU A 77 -19.17 35.70 -15.37
C GLU A 77 -19.45 37.21 -15.30
N PRO A 78 -19.05 37.97 -16.33
CA PRO A 78 -19.29 39.41 -16.38
C PRO A 78 -20.79 39.73 -16.41
N GLU A 79 -21.22 40.68 -15.57
CA GLU A 79 -22.60 41.15 -15.57
C GLU A 79 -22.97 41.82 -16.92
N PRO A 80 -24.22 41.65 -17.39
CA PRO A 80 -24.67 42.26 -18.63
C PRO A 80 -24.71 43.79 -18.51
N GLU A 81 -24.14 44.48 -19.50
CA GLU A 81 -24.20 45.95 -19.55
C GLU A 81 -25.65 46.44 -19.62
N PRO A 82 -26.02 47.47 -18.84
CA PRO A 82 -27.34 48.07 -18.92
C PRO A 82 -27.51 48.71 -20.30
N ALA A 83 -28.53 48.26 -21.05
CA ALA A 83 -28.95 48.82 -22.32
C ALA A 83 -29.20 50.32 -22.16
N LYS A 84 -28.19 51.14 -22.48
CA LYS A 84 -28.30 52.59 -22.49
C LYS A 84 -29.26 52.99 -23.60
N SER A 85 -30.43 53.46 -23.15
CA SER A 85 -31.12 54.60 -23.73
C SER A 85 -31.78 54.40 -25.10
N ALA A 86 -32.90 53.68 -25.12
CA ALA A 86 -34.01 54.02 -26.02
C ALA A 86 -34.76 55.25 -25.48
N ARG A 87 -34.09 56.41 -25.42
CA ARG A 87 -34.79 57.69 -25.29
C ARG A 87 -35.51 57.95 -26.61
N LYS A 88 -36.83 57.73 -26.60
CA LYS A 88 -37.76 58.16 -27.65
C LYS A 88 -37.42 59.61 -28.08
N PRO A 89 -37.22 59.90 -29.39
CA PRO A 89 -37.42 61.26 -29.85
C PRO A 89 -38.92 61.56 -29.83
N ARG A 90 -39.24 62.57 -29.04
CA ARG A 90 -40.54 63.22 -28.90
C ARG A 90 -40.96 63.84 -30.24
N ALA A 91 -42.26 63.74 -30.52
CA ALA A 91 -42.94 64.33 -31.66
C ALA A 91 -42.48 65.76 -32.00
N LYS A 92 -42.24 66.02 -33.29
CA LYS A 92 -42.47 67.33 -33.90
C LYS A 92 -43.64 67.19 -34.86
N LYS A 93 -44.71 67.88 -34.49
CA LYS A 93 -45.93 68.09 -35.25
C LYS A 93 -45.68 69.22 -36.27
N GLU A 94 -46.47 69.19 -37.34
CA GLU A 94 -46.85 70.30 -38.26
C GLU A 94 -46.09 70.45 -39.61
N PRO A 95 -46.74 70.97 -40.67
CA PRO A 95 -48.15 70.83 -41.05
C PRO A 95 -48.36 70.48 -42.55
N ASP A 96 -49.60 70.13 -42.86
CA ASP A 96 -50.35 70.25 -44.13
C ASP A 96 -49.64 70.95 -45.32
N THR A 97 -49.56 70.25 -46.46
CA THR A 97 -49.48 70.91 -47.78
C THR A 97 -50.28 70.09 -48.78
N GLU A 98 -51.41 70.67 -49.14
CA GLU A 98 -52.36 70.35 -50.20
C GLU A 98 -51.69 70.32 -51.59
N GLU A 99 -52.03 69.31 -52.42
CA GLU A 99 -52.12 69.40 -53.89
C GLU A 99 -53.28 68.53 -54.38
#